data_AF-A0A0F9DJ97-F1
#
_entry.id   AF-A0A0F9DJ97-F1
#
_cell.length_a   1.000
_cell.length_b   1.000
_cell.length_c   1.000
_cell.angle_alpha   90.00
_cell.angle_beta   90.00
_cell.angle_gamma   90.00
#
_symmetry.space_group_name_H-M   'P 1'
#
loop_
_entity.id
_entity.type
_entity.pdbx_description
1 polymer ?
#
loop_
_entity_poly.entity_id
_entity_poly.type
_entity_poly.pdbx_seq_one_letter_code
_entity_poly.pdbx_strand_id
1 'polypeptide(L)'
;MRKLIPIILLGILLLPIGCMPPKFISKEPPDLNTKFESTPPYSIDLSKIPKPDKLKPIFVDENFKVVPMEEAKFILLAPSEYAKIAALLKLTKAYKNIIMEQEILVNTHVDIINSLKEYVALERAKAKEYRQLWADSENAYRQEKYAHSLDNAINKGAFGLMSIGSFIVMFLLL
;
A
#
# COMPACT_ATOMS: atom_id res chain seq x y z
N MET A 1 -25.83 -59.70 -29.24
CA MET A 1 -25.74 -58.23 -29.02
C MET A 1 -26.91 -57.60 -28.26
N ARG A 2 -28.11 -58.21 -28.15
CA ARG A 2 -29.24 -57.66 -27.37
C ARG A 2 -29.02 -57.55 -25.84
N LYS A 3 -28.10 -58.33 -25.25
CA LYS A 3 -27.82 -58.34 -23.79
C LYS A 3 -26.81 -57.29 -23.31
N LEU A 4 -26.06 -56.65 -24.21
CA LEU A 4 -25.07 -55.61 -23.88
C LEU A 4 -25.69 -54.20 -23.83
N ILE A 5 -26.75 -53.98 -24.60
CA ILE A 5 -27.51 -52.72 -24.65
C ILE A 5 -28.00 -52.28 -23.25
N PRO A 6 -28.61 -53.13 -22.40
CA PRO A 6 -29.04 -52.71 -21.07
C PRO A 6 -27.87 -52.38 -20.13
N ILE A 7 -26.71 -53.03 -20.29
CA ILE A 7 -25.51 -52.78 -19.48
C ILE A 7 -24.89 -51.43 -19.85
N ILE A 8 -24.83 -51.12 -21.14
CA ILE A 8 -24.36 -49.83 -21.66
C ILE A 8 -25.32 -48.70 -21.27
N LEU A 9 -26.64 -48.95 -21.30
CA LEU A 9 -27.64 -47.96 -20.86
C LEU A 9 -27.54 -47.68 -19.35
N LEU A 10 -27.28 -48.70 -18.53
CA LEU A 10 -27.05 -48.55 -17.09
C LEU A 10 -25.76 -47.77 -16.79
N GLY A 11 -24.71 -48.01 -17.58
CA GLY A 11 -23.46 -47.24 -17.51
C GLY A 11 -23.63 -45.77 -17.88
N ILE A 12 -24.47 -45.45 -18.88
CA ILE A 12 -24.81 -44.08 -19.27
C ILE A 12 -25.68 -43.38 -18.23
N LEU A 13 -26.59 -44.10 -17.57
CA LEU A 13 -27.43 -43.54 -16.50
C LEU A 13 -26.61 -43.15 -15.24
N LEU A 14 -25.48 -43.82 -15.00
CA LEU A 14 -24.57 -43.53 -13.88
C LEU A 14 -23.54 -42.44 -14.18
N LEU A 15 -23.38 -42.02 -15.44
CA LEU A 15 -22.35 -41.07 -15.86
C LEU A 15 -22.55 -39.58 -15.46
N PRO A 16 -23.74 -39.03 -15.11
CA PRO A 16 -23.85 -37.59 -14.86
C PRO A 16 -23.64 -37.17 -13.39
N ILE A 17 -23.27 -38.08 -12.48
CA ILE A 17 -23.14 -37.76 -11.04
C ILE A 17 -21.83 -36.99 -10.73
N GLY A 18 -20.96 -36.75 -11.72
CA GLY A 18 -19.59 -36.26 -11.50
C GLY A 18 -19.28 -34.81 -11.90
N CYS A 19 -20.23 -33.98 -12.31
CA CYS A 19 -19.92 -32.59 -12.66
C CYS A 19 -19.62 -31.77 -11.40
N MET A 20 -18.32 -31.48 -11.16
CA MET A 20 -17.86 -30.58 -10.09
C MET A 20 -18.68 -29.28 -10.06
N PRO A 21 -19.05 -28.78 -8.87
CA PRO A 21 -19.82 -27.56 -8.77
C PRO A 21 -19.02 -26.39 -9.37
N PRO A 22 -19.68 -25.48 -10.11
CA PRO A 22 -19.01 -24.32 -10.69
C PRO A 22 -18.44 -23.45 -9.56
N LYS A 23 -17.12 -23.17 -9.65
CA LYS A 23 -16.42 -22.32 -8.69
C LYS A 23 -17.01 -20.91 -8.71
N PHE A 24 -17.26 -20.37 -7.53
CA PHE A 24 -17.58 -18.98 -7.34
C PHE A 24 -16.32 -18.13 -7.57
N ILE A 25 -16.44 -17.16 -8.48
CA ILE A 25 -15.39 -16.18 -8.78
C ILE A 25 -15.93 -14.82 -8.37
N SER A 26 -15.31 -14.19 -7.38
CA SER A 26 -15.64 -12.81 -7.01
C SER A 26 -15.05 -11.85 -8.05
N LYS A 27 -15.78 -10.77 -8.39
CA LYS A 27 -15.24 -9.71 -9.25
C LYS A 27 -14.05 -9.06 -8.56
N GLU A 28 -12.93 -9.00 -9.25
CA GLU A 28 -11.75 -8.29 -8.75
C GLU A 28 -12.07 -6.80 -8.57
N PRO A 29 -11.60 -6.17 -7.49
CA PRO A 29 -11.69 -4.73 -7.37
C PRO A 29 -10.86 -4.08 -8.50
N PRO A 30 -11.24 -2.87 -8.96
CA PRO A 30 -10.46 -2.15 -9.96
C PRO A 30 -9.03 -1.99 -9.45
N ASP A 31 -8.08 -2.49 -10.25
CA ASP A 31 -6.67 -2.47 -9.94
C ASP A 31 -6.14 -1.05 -10.17
N LEU A 32 -6.37 -0.18 -9.19
CA LEU A 32 -5.74 1.13 -9.13
C LEU A 32 -4.28 0.91 -8.72
N ASN A 33 -3.47 0.45 -9.69
CA ASN A 33 -2.01 0.42 -9.63
C ASN A 33 -1.45 1.86 -9.65
N THR A 34 -1.92 2.70 -8.74
CA THR A 34 -1.26 3.95 -8.40
C THR A 34 -0.15 3.58 -7.44
N LYS A 35 1.01 3.19 -7.97
CA LYS A 35 2.25 3.20 -7.20
C LYS A 35 2.40 4.64 -6.72
N PHE A 36 2.12 4.87 -5.44
CA PHE A 36 2.28 6.19 -4.87
C PHE A 36 3.78 6.47 -4.83
N GLU A 37 4.25 7.30 -5.75
CA GLU A 37 5.64 7.75 -5.73
C GLU A 37 5.89 8.48 -4.41
N SER A 38 7.00 8.13 -3.75
CA SER A 38 7.43 8.79 -2.52
C SER A 38 7.78 10.23 -2.86
N THR A 39 7.20 11.17 -2.10
CA THR A 39 7.52 12.58 -2.29
C THR A 39 8.94 12.82 -1.77
N PRO A 40 9.87 13.36 -2.58
CA PRO A 40 11.23 13.62 -2.11
C PRO A 40 11.23 14.67 -0.99
N PRO A 41 12.18 14.60 -0.06
CA PRO A 41 12.31 15.58 1.02
C PRO A 41 12.58 16.96 0.43
N TYR A 42 11.97 17.98 1.03
CA TYR A 42 12.14 19.35 0.61
C TYR A 42 13.44 19.92 1.18
N SER A 43 14.28 20.51 0.31
CA SER A 43 15.52 21.17 0.71
C SER A 43 15.46 22.64 0.34
N ILE A 44 15.82 23.51 1.29
CA ILE A 44 15.77 24.96 1.11
C ILE A 44 17.13 25.48 0.64
N ASP A 45 17.11 26.22 -0.47
CA ASP A 45 18.27 26.92 -0.99
C ASP A 45 18.52 28.23 -0.22
N LEU A 46 19.52 28.21 0.66
CA LEU A 46 19.93 29.34 1.49
C LEU A 46 20.59 30.49 0.69
N SER A 47 20.93 30.27 -0.58
CA SER A 47 21.64 31.28 -1.39
C SER A 47 20.78 32.48 -1.76
N LYS A 48 19.44 32.35 -1.68
CA LYS A 48 18.46 33.40 -2.02
C LYS A 48 18.17 34.40 -0.89
N ILE A 49 18.71 34.18 0.30
CA ILE A 49 18.53 35.09 1.43
C ILE A 49 19.23 36.42 1.08
N PRO A 50 18.55 37.58 1.14
CA PRO A 50 19.14 38.86 0.80
C PRO A 50 20.38 39.10 1.66
N LYS A 51 21.53 39.24 0.97
CA LYS A 51 22.79 39.52 1.65
C LYS A 51 22.76 40.96 2.16
N PRO A 52 23.13 41.20 3.41
CA PRO A 52 23.15 42.53 3.99
C PRO A 52 24.23 43.40 3.33
N ASP A 53 24.03 44.72 3.41
CA ASP A 53 24.95 45.71 2.87
C ASP A 53 26.37 45.52 3.40
N LYS A 54 27.36 45.70 2.51
CA LYS A 54 28.78 45.64 2.88
C LYS A 54 29.09 46.74 3.89
N LEU A 55 29.75 46.36 4.98
CA LEU A 55 30.27 47.30 5.98
C LEU A 55 31.23 48.30 5.33
N LYS A 56 31.22 49.53 5.83
CA LYS A 56 32.19 50.57 5.44
C LYS A 56 33.22 50.76 6.56
N PRO A 57 34.30 49.96 6.58
CA PRO A 57 35.39 50.14 7.53
C PRO A 57 36.17 51.42 7.24
N ILE A 58 36.67 52.05 8.30
CA ILE A 58 37.66 53.12 8.25
C ILE A 58 38.99 52.51 8.64
N PHE A 59 39.95 52.55 7.73
CA PHE A 59 41.29 51.97 7.89
C PHE A 59 42.24 53.00 8.48
N VAL A 60 43.01 52.63 9.50
CA VAL A 60 43.74 53.59 10.34
C VAL A 60 45.15 53.11 10.73
N ASP A 61 46.09 54.05 10.75
CA ASP A 61 47.48 53.90 11.24
C ASP A 61 47.53 53.88 12.79
N GLU A 62 48.69 53.52 13.37
CA GLU A 62 49.07 53.73 14.78
C GLU A 62 48.77 55.12 15.32
N ASN A 63 48.81 56.15 14.47
CA ASN A 63 48.50 57.51 14.85
C ASN A 63 47.02 57.90 14.65
N PHE A 64 46.13 56.92 14.46
CA PHE A 64 44.69 57.14 14.19
C PHE A 64 44.40 58.01 12.95
N LYS A 65 45.32 58.06 11.99
CA LYS A 65 45.11 58.71 10.68
C LYS A 65 44.51 57.74 9.68
N VAL A 66 43.60 58.23 8.84
CA VAL A 66 42.99 57.42 7.77
C VAL A 66 44.04 57.07 6.72
N VAL A 67 44.20 55.79 6.44
CA VAL A 67 45.18 55.25 5.47
C VAL A 67 44.50 54.21 4.55
N PRO A 68 45.11 53.88 3.41
CA PRO A 68 44.69 52.76 2.57
C PRO A 68 44.70 51.42 3.34
N MET A 69 43.90 50.45 2.88
CA MET A 69 43.78 49.13 3.51
C MET A 69 45.12 48.41 3.70
N GLU A 70 46.07 48.63 2.78
CA GLU A 70 47.38 47.98 2.75
C GLU A 70 48.33 48.48 3.86
N GLU A 71 48.11 49.70 4.35
CA GLU A 71 48.98 50.38 5.33
C GLU A 71 48.34 50.47 6.72
N ALA A 72 47.11 50.00 6.86
CA ALA A 72 46.34 50.13 8.08
C ALA A 72 46.71 49.07 9.12
N LYS A 73 46.99 49.53 10.35
CA LYS A 73 47.19 48.67 11.52
C LYS A 73 45.89 48.40 12.26
N PHE A 74 44.91 49.31 12.17
CA PHE A 74 43.64 49.23 12.87
C PHE A 74 42.45 49.46 11.93
N ILE A 75 41.32 48.85 12.28
CA ILE A 75 40.04 49.04 11.59
C ILE A 75 39.07 49.66 12.59
N LEU A 76 38.54 50.83 12.27
CA LEU A 76 37.46 51.48 13.00
C LEU A 76 36.16 51.37 12.23
N LEU A 77 35.06 51.22 12.96
CA LEU A 77 33.71 51.23 12.43
C LEU A 77 32.94 52.35 13.12
N ALA A 78 32.16 53.10 12.33
CA ALA A 78 31.24 54.07 12.90
C ALA A 78 30.20 53.36 13.79
N PRO A 79 29.69 54.00 14.86
CA PRO A 79 28.67 53.40 15.72
C PRO A 79 27.42 52.91 14.96
N SER A 80 27.03 53.61 13.88
CA SER A 80 25.94 53.23 12.99
C SER A 80 26.22 51.93 12.21
N GLU A 81 27.48 51.64 11.89
CA GLU A 81 27.91 50.40 11.23
C GLU A 81 27.96 49.23 12.23
N TYR A 82 28.30 49.47 13.50
CA TYR A 82 28.22 48.45 14.56
C TYR A 82 26.78 47.97 14.80
N ALA A 83 25.80 48.88 14.78
CA ALA A 83 24.39 48.54 14.90
C ALA A 83 23.92 47.63 13.74
N LYS A 84 24.44 47.85 12.52
CA LYS A 84 24.17 46.99 11.37
C LYS A 84 24.68 45.58 11.63
N ILE A 85 25.91 45.38 12.12
CA ILE A 85 26.48 44.05 12.44
C ILE A 85 25.61 43.29 13.43
N ALA A 86 25.14 43.96 14.49
CA ALA A 86 24.28 43.33 15.49
C ALA A 86 22.91 42.90 14.90
N ALA A 87 22.32 43.75 14.05
CA ALA A 87 21.09 43.41 13.32
C ALA A 87 21.32 42.24 12.35
N LEU A 88 22.47 42.22 11.68
CA LEU A 88 22.91 41.20 10.73
C LEU A 88 23.03 39.82 11.39
N LEU A 89 23.67 39.76 12.55
CA LEU A 89 23.80 38.53 13.33
C LEU A 89 22.44 38.03 13.83
N LYS A 90 21.56 38.94 14.27
CA LYS A 90 20.19 38.59 14.71
C LYS A 90 19.35 38.06 13.55
N LEU A 91 19.34 38.75 12.41
CA LEU A 91 18.60 38.32 11.23
C LEU A 91 19.12 36.99 10.71
N THR A 92 20.43 36.81 10.59
CA THR A 92 21.01 35.55 10.10
C THR A 92 20.63 34.37 11.00
N LYS A 93 20.68 34.55 12.33
CA LYS A 93 20.25 33.51 13.28
C LYS A 93 18.75 33.23 13.19
N ALA A 94 17.93 34.28 13.11
CA ALA A 94 16.48 34.16 13.01
C ALA A 94 16.06 33.47 11.71
N TYR A 95 16.58 33.91 10.56
CA TYR A 95 16.29 33.30 9.26
C TYR A 95 16.77 31.85 9.20
N LYS A 96 17.96 31.54 9.73
CA LYS A 96 18.44 30.15 9.79
C LYS A 96 17.48 29.28 10.61
N ASN A 97 17.01 29.76 11.76
CA ASN A 97 16.05 29.03 12.59
C ASN A 97 14.70 28.84 11.89
N ILE A 98 14.15 29.91 11.30
CA ILE A 98 12.88 29.85 10.55
C ILE A 98 12.97 28.83 9.42
N ILE A 99 14.09 28.80 8.70
CA ILE A 99 14.30 27.88 7.59
C ILE A 99 14.39 26.43 8.07
N MET A 100 15.13 26.17 9.15
CA MET A 100 15.17 24.83 9.76
C MET A 100 13.78 24.39 10.25
N GLU A 101 13.02 25.26 10.89
CA GLU A 101 11.66 24.96 11.35
C GLU A 101 10.71 24.70 10.17
N GLN A 102 10.83 25.47 9.08
CA GLN A 102 10.06 25.23 7.85
C GLN A 102 10.40 23.88 7.22
N GLU A 103 11.68 23.52 7.15
CA GLU A 103 12.11 22.21 6.66
C GLU A 103 11.51 21.07 7.49
N ILE A 104 11.58 21.17 8.82
CA ILE A 104 10.99 20.18 9.75
C ILE A 104 9.48 20.08 9.52
N LEU A 105 8.77 21.21 9.40
CA LEU A 105 7.33 21.24 9.19
C LEU A 105 6.94 20.57 7.87
N VAL A 106 7.63 20.93 6.78
CA VAL A 106 7.37 20.36 5.45
C VAL A 106 7.63 18.86 5.45
N ASN A 107 8.74 18.40 6.06
CA ASN A 107 9.05 16.97 6.15
C ASN A 107 8.02 16.21 7.00
N THR A 108 7.54 16.80 8.09
CA THR A 108 6.46 16.21 8.89
C THR A 108 5.18 16.04 8.05
N HIS A 109 4.83 17.01 7.20
CA HIS A 109 3.71 16.87 6.27
C HIS A 109 3.94 15.80 5.21
N VAL A 110 5.17 15.67 4.70
CA VAL A 110 5.54 14.58 3.77
C VAL A 110 5.35 13.21 4.44
N ASP A 111 5.77 13.05 5.70
CA ASP A 111 5.59 11.82 6.45
C ASP A 111 4.12 11.47 6.70
N ILE A 112 3.29 12.49 7.01
CA ILE A 112 1.83 12.31 7.11
C ILE A 112 1.25 11.84 5.78
N ILE A 113 1.66 12.44 4.65
CA ILE A 113 1.18 12.04 3.33
C ILE A 113 1.60 10.59 3.02
N ASN A 114 2.83 10.20 3.35
CA ASN A 114 3.33 8.85 3.11
C ASN A 114 2.61 7.81 3.98
N SER A 115 2.41 8.10 5.27
CA SER A 115 1.63 7.21 6.15
C SER A 115 0.17 7.07 5.71
N LEU A 116 -0.46 8.13 5.19
CA LEU A 116 -1.80 8.05 4.59
C LEU A 116 -1.82 7.18 3.34
N LYS A 117 -0.81 7.30 2.47
CA LYS A 117 -0.66 6.42 1.28
C LYS A 117 -0.53 4.96 1.69
N GLU A 118 0.27 4.66 2.71
CA GLU A 118 0.40 3.31 3.27
C GLU A 118 -0.90 2.79 3.87
N TYR A 119 -1.60 3.62 4.65
CA TYR A 119 -2.90 3.27 5.23
C TYR A 119 -3.92 2.87 4.15
N VAL A 120 -4.03 3.66 3.09
CA VAL A 120 -4.93 3.36 1.96
C VAL A 120 -4.50 2.07 1.25
N ALA A 121 -3.20 1.81 1.12
CA ALA A 121 -2.71 0.56 0.54
C ALA A 121 -3.09 -0.66 1.39
N LEU A 122 -2.98 -0.56 2.73
CA LEU A 122 -3.38 -1.60 3.66
C LEU A 122 -4.90 -1.85 3.64
N GLU A 123 -5.73 -0.81 3.60
CA GLU A 123 -7.18 -0.98 3.49
C GLU A 123 -7.58 -1.73 2.20
N ARG A 124 -6.91 -1.42 1.08
CA ARG A 124 -7.12 -2.12 -0.19
C ARG A 124 -6.70 -3.58 -0.11
N ALA A 125 -5.54 -3.87 0.49
CA ALA A 125 -5.06 -5.23 0.71
C ALA A 125 -6.05 -6.04 1.56
N LYS A 126 -6.50 -5.47 2.68
CA LYS A 126 -7.52 -6.07 3.56
C LYS A 126 -8.82 -6.35 2.82
N ALA A 127 -9.29 -5.42 1.99
CA ALA A 127 -10.51 -5.61 1.20
C ALA A 127 -10.36 -6.71 0.14
N LYS A 128 -9.15 -6.92 -0.41
CA LYS A 128 -8.84 -8.01 -1.34
C LYS A 128 -8.85 -9.36 -0.62
N GLU A 129 -8.15 -9.45 0.51
CA GLU A 129 -8.11 -10.65 1.35
C GLU A 129 -9.50 -11.05 1.85
N TYR A 130 -10.29 -10.10 2.35
CA TYR A 130 -11.65 -10.39 2.81
C TYR A 130 -12.54 -10.99 1.71
N ARG A 131 -12.43 -10.48 0.48
CA ARG A 131 -13.17 -11.03 -0.67
C ARG A 131 -12.68 -12.41 -1.08
N GLN A 132 -11.38 -12.68 -0.97
CA GLN A 132 -10.83 -14.01 -1.21
C GLN A 132 -11.36 -15.00 -0.17
N LEU A 133 -11.27 -14.67 1.13
CA LEU A 133 -11.84 -15.48 2.21
C LEU A 133 -13.34 -15.72 2.05
N TRP A 134 -14.08 -14.72 1.58
CA TRP A 134 -15.50 -14.88 1.30
C TRP A 134 -15.74 -15.82 0.11
N ALA A 135 -14.99 -15.68 -0.98
CA ALA A 135 -15.09 -16.58 -2.13
C ALA A 135 -14.72 -18.02 -1.77
N ASP A 136 -13.67 -18.19 -0.96
CA ASP A 136 -13.20 -19.50 -0.48
C ASP A 136 -14.21 -20.17 0.44
N SER A 137 -14.83 -19.40 1.36
CA SER A 137 -15.88 -19.93 2.23
C SER A 137 -17.14 -20.33 1.45
N GLU A 138 -17.56 -19.53 0.47
CA GLU A 138 -18.68 -19.87 -0.42
C GLU A 138 -18.37 -21.10 -1.29
N ASN A 139 -17.13 -21.22 -1.78
CA ASN A 139 -16.68 -22.40 -2.52
C ASN A 139 -16.66 -23.65 -1.65
N ALA A 140 -16.17 -23.55 -0.41
CA ALA A 140 -16.19 -24.66 0.55
C ALA A 140 -17.63 -25.10 0.86
N TYR A 141 -18.54 -24.17 1.13
CA TYR A 141 -19.95 -24.47 1.34
C TYR A 141 -20.60 -25.18 0.14
N ARG A 142 -20.33 -24.71 -1.09
CA ARG A 142 -20.83 -25.36 -2.32
C ARG A 142 -20.26 -26.75 -2.50
N GLN A 143 -19.00 -26.95 -2.16
CA GLN A 143 -18.35 -28.25 -2.23
C GLN A 143 -18.94 -29.23 -1.21
N GLU A 144 -19.17 -28.82 0.03
CA GLU A 144 -19.83 -29.63 1.05
C GLU A 144 -21.27 -29.99 0.64
N LYS A 145 -22.04 -29.02 0.17
CA LYS A 145 -23.41 -29.25 -0.30
C LYS A 145 -23.43 -30.23 -1.47
N TYR A 146 -22.48 -30.11 -2.39
CA TYR A 146 -22.32 -31.04 -3.50
C TYR A 146 -21.98 -32.45 -3.01
N ALA A 147 -20.98 -32.58 -2.13
CA ALA A 147 -20.57 -33.85 -1.55
C ALA A 147 -21.75 -34.55 -0.84
N HIS A 148 -22.51 -33.83 -0.01
CA HIS A 148 -23.73 -34.36 0.62
C HIS A 148 -24.81 -34.78 -0.38
N SER A 149 -24.98 -34.02 -1.46
CA SER A 149 -25.95 -34.38 -2.50
C SER A 149 -25.54 -35.67 -3.25
N LEU A 150 -24.23 -35.83 -3.48
CA LEU A 150 -23.65 -36.99 -4.14
C LEU A 150 -23.72 -38.23 -3.25
N ASP A 151 -23.36 -38.12 -1.96
CA ASP A 151 -23.50 -39.20 -0.99
C ASP A 151 -24.96 -39.66 -0.85
N ASN A 152 -25.92 -38.72 -0.81
CA ASN A 152 -27.33 -39.04 -0.80
C ASN A 152 -27.80 -39.74 -2.08
N ALA A 153 -27.30 -39.32 -3.25
CA ALA A 153 -27.64 -39.95 -4.52
C ALA A 153 -27.05 -41.37 -4.60
N ILE A 154 -25.80 -41.56 -4.18
CA ILE A 154 -25.14 -42.88 -4.13
C ILE A 154 -25.87 -43.80 -3.15
N ASN A 155 -26.17 -43.34 -1.94
CA ASN A 155 -26.88 -44.14 -0.94
C ASN A 155 -28.28 -44.54 -1.44
N LYS A 156 -29.06 -43.61 -2.00
CA LYS A 156 -30.37 -43.93 -2.60
C LYS A 156 -30.25 -44.94 -3.74
N GLY A 157 -29.26 -44.79 -4.61
CA GLY A 157 -28.98 -45.74 -5.69
C GLY A 157 -28.61 -47.13 -5.18
N ALA A 158 -27.74 -47.21 -4.17
CA ALA A 158 -27.33 -48.46 -3.54
C ALA A 158 -28.51 -49.18 -2.86
N PHE A 159 -29.33 -48.45 -2.08
CA PHE A 159 -30.56 -49.00 -1.48
C PHE A 159 -31.56 -49.48 -2.55
N GLY A 160 -31.72 -48.73 -3.64
CA GLY A 160 -32.56 -49.12 -4.77
C GLY A 160 -32.08 -50.42 -5.43
N LEU A 161 -30.78 -50.56 -5.66
CA LEU A 161 -30.20 -51.78 -6.22
C LEU A 161 -30.30 -52.98 -5.27
N MET A 162 -30.06 -52.79 -3.97
CA MET A 162 -30.20 -53.85 -2.97
C MET A 162 -31.66 -54.33 -2.86
N SER A 163 -32.63 -53.41 -2.86
CA SER A 163 -34.05 -53.78 -2.80
C SER A 163 -34.50 -54.54 -4.04
N ILE A 164 -34.14 -54.08 -5.25
CA ILE A 164 -34.44 -54.79 -6.50
C ILE A 164 -33.77 -56.18 -6.52
N GLY A 165 -32.50 -56.28 -6.12
CA GLY A 165 -31.80 -57.56 -6.02
C GLY A 165 -32.44 -58.52 -5.02
N SER A 166 -32.90 -58.02 -3.88
CA SER A 166 -33.62 -58.80 -2.87
C SER A 166 -34.95 -59.34 -3.41
N PHE A 167 -35.73 -58.53 -4.13
CA PHE A 167 -36.97 -58.99 -4.77
C PHE A 167 -36.71 -60.07 -5.83
N ILE A 168 -35.65 -59.93 -6.64
CA ILE A 168 -35.30 -60.93 -7.67
C ILE A 168 -34.87 -62.26 -7.01
N VAL A 169 -34.08 -62.21 -5.94
CA VAL A 169 -33.66 -63.42 -5.20
C VAL A 169 -34.85 -64.09 -4.54
N MET A 170 -35.77 -63.33 -3.94
CA MET A 170 -36.98 -63.86 -3.34
C MET A 170 -37.89 -64.55 -4.38
N PHE A 171 -37.97 -64.01 -5.60
CA PHE A 171 -38.76 -64.58 -6.70
C PHE A 171 -38.10 -65.82 -7.35
N LEU A 172 -36.77 -65.96 -7.26
CA LEU A 172 -36.04 -67.14 -7.75
C LEU A 172 -36.03 -68.30 -6.76
N LEU A 173 -36.28 -68.04 -5.47
CA LEU A 173 -36.35 -69.04 -4.40
C LEU A 173 -37.76 -69.60 -4.16
N LEU A 174 -38.76 -69.11 -4.91
CA LEU A 174 -40.18 -69.46 -4.82
C LEU A 174 -40.57 -70.30 -6.04
#